data_AF-A0A7J4RLK1-F1
#
_entry.id   AF-A0A7J4RLK1-F1
#
_cell.length_a   1.000
_cell.length_b   1.000
_cell.length_c   1.000
_cell.angle_alpha   90.00
_cell.angle_beta   90.00
_cell.angle_gamma   90.00
#
_symmetry.space_group_name_H-M   'P 1'
#
loop_
_entity.id
_entity.type
_entity.pdbx_description
1 polymer ?
#
loop_
_entity_poly.entity_id
_entity_poly.type
_entity_poly.pdbx_seq_one_letter_code
_entity_poly.pdbx_strand_id
1 'polypeptide(L)'
;TKKIHWPSVVHELLWFLSGETNVGYLQNNGVRIWNEWADENGDLGPVYGKQWRKWETTDGDVVDQINNAVEMIKKNPNSRRIIVSAWNVGEL
;
A
#
# COMPACT_ATOMS: atom_id res chain seq x y z
N THR A 1 17.86 21.56 9.10
CA THR A 1 17.54 20.16 8.73
C THR A 1 17.06 19.42 9.98
N LYS A 2 16.26 18.34 9.86
CA LYS A 2 15.69 17.58 11.02
C LYS A 2 15.98 16.08 10.93
N LYS A 3 16.06 15.39 12.07
CA LYS A 3 16.19 13.93 12.13
C LYS A 3 14.82 13.29 11.84
N ILE A 4 14.80 12.26 10.99
CA ILE A 4 13.61 11.48 10.66
C ILE A 4 13.68 10.14 11.39
N HIS A 5 12.52 9.64 11.82
CA HIS A 5 12.41 8.30 12.38
C HIS A 5 12.40 7.26 11.25
N TRP A 6 13.59 6.89 10.77
CA TRP A 6 13.78 6.01 9.63
C TRP A 6 13.10 4.63 9.74
N PRO A 7 13.10 3.94 10.91
CA PRO A 7 12.44 2.64 11.02
C PRO A 7 10.95 2.68 10.67
N SER A 8 10.24 3.75 11.03
CA SER A 8 8.81 3.90 10.69
C SER A 8 8.58 3.95 9.19
N VAL A 9 9.43 4.69 8.46
CA VAL A 9 9.32 4.84 7.01
C VAL A 9 9.53 3.51 6.30
N VAL A 10 10.53 2.73 6.74
CA VAL A 10 10.84 1.42 6.15
C VAL A 10 9.71 0.42 6.40
N HIS A 11 9.26 0.29 7.65
CA HIS A 11 8.19 -0.65 7.98
C HIS A 11 6.85 -0.27 7.33
N GLU A 12 6.53 1.01 7.24
CA GLU A 12 5.34 1.48 6.50
C GLU A 12 5.39 1.06 5.03
N LEU A 13 6.53 1.27 4.34
CA LEU A 13 6.67 0.86 2.95
C LEU A 13 6.58 -0.66 2.77
N LEU A 14 7.21 -1.43 3.66
CA LEU A 14 7.13 -2.90 3.63
C LEU A 14 5.69 -3.38 3.85
N TRP A 15 4.94 -2.71 4.72
CA TRP A 15 3.53 -2.98 4.99
C TRP A 15 2.63 -2.61 3.79
N PHE A 16 2.85 -1.49 3.12
CA PHE A 16 2.15 -1.21 1.85
C PHE A 16 2.46 -2.25 0.79
N LEU A 17 3.74 -2.66 0.68
CA LEU A 17 4.14 -3.69 -0.27
C LEU A 17 3.60 -5.07 0.07
N SER A 18 3.28 -5.42 1.33
CA SER A 18 2.63 -6.69 1.63
C SER A 18 1.15 -6.74 1.21
N GLY A 19 0.55 -5.56 1.03
CA GLY A 19 -0.88 -5.41 0.74
C GLY A 19 -1.77 -5.53 1.97
N GLU A 20 -1.19 -5.44 3.17
CA GLU A 20 -1.89 -5.42 4.45
C GLU A 20 -2.45 -4.01 4.72
N THR A 21 -3.57 -3.94 5.43
CA THR A 21 -4.18 -2.69 5.88
C THR A 21 -4.49 -2.68 7.38
N ASN A 22 -4.16 -3.75 8.10
CA ASN A 22 -4.22 -3.81 9.56
C ASN A 22 -2.91 -3.31 10.19
N VAL A 23 -2.99 -2.52 11.27
CA VAL A 23 -1.82 -1.94 11.94
C VAL A 23 -1.02 -2.94 12.79
N GLY A 24 -1.49 -4.18 12.97
CA GLY A 24 -0.83 -5.19 13.81
C GLY A 24 0.63 -5.45 13.43
N TYR A 25 0.95 -5.53 12.13
CA TYR A 25 2.34 -5.63 11.67
C TYR A 25 3.18 -4.43 12.12
N LEU A 26 2.65 -3.21 11.97
CA LEU A 26 3.36 -1.99 12.36
C LEU A 26 3.60 -1.96 13.87
N GLN A 27 2.58 -2.28 14.66
CA GLN A 27 2.64 -2.30 16.12
C GLN A 27 3.67 -3.33 16.63
N ASN A 28 3.69 -4.52 16.04
CA ASN A 28 4.67 -5.57 16.36
C ASN A 28 6.12 -5.13 16.07
N ASN A 29 6.32 -4.18 15.14
CA ASN A 29 7.62 -3.58 14.82
C ASN A 29 7.85 -2.23 15.51
N GLY A 30 7.06 -1.89 16.53
CA GLY A 30 7.21 -0.65 17.30
C GLY A 30 6.78 0.63 16.57
N VAL A 31 6.07 0.50 15.44
CA VAL A 31 5.57 1.62 14.63
C VAL A 31 4.11 1.88 14.96
N ARG A 32 3.80 3.13 15.34
CA ARG A 32 2.46 3.55 15.79
C ARG A 32 1.87 4.69 14.98
N ILE A 33 2.49 5.04 13.86
CA ILE A 33 2.13 6.23 13.08
C ILE A 33 0.71 6.16 12.52
N TRP A 34 0.11 4.97 12.38
CA TRP A 34 -1.25 4.77 11.87
C TRP A 34 -2.31 4.51 12.96
N ASN A 35 -1.92 4.45 14.23
CA ASN A 35 -2.81 4.01 15.32
C ASN A 35 -4.04 4.90 15.51
N GLU A 36 -3.93 6.19 15.20
CA GLU A 36 -5.01 7.17 15.43
C GLU A 36 -6.19 7.01 14.45
N TRP A 37 -5.99 6.29 13.34
CA TRP A 37 -7.02 6.07 12.31
C TRP A 37 -7.52 4.65 12.25
N ALA A 38 -6.88 3.72 12.96
CA ALA A 38 -7.29 2.33 12.99
C ALA A 38 -8.54 2.17 13.87
N ASP A 39 -9.41 1.24 13.49
CA ASP A 39 -10.56 0.87 14.32
C ASP A 39 -10.15 0.02 15.54
N GLU A 40 -11.13 -0.45 16.31
CA GLU A 40 -10.90 -1.28 17.51
C GLU A 40 -10.18 -2.61 17.23
N ASN A 41 -10.23 -3.11 15.99
CA ASN A 41 -9.57 -4.32 15.53
C ASN A 41 -8.21 -4.03 14.87
N GLY A 42 -7.85 -2.75 14.73
CA GLY A 42 -6.63 -2.31 14.08
C GLY A 42 -6.76 -2.18 12.56
N ASP A 43 -7.97 -2.25 12.01
CA ASP A 43 -8.19 -2.16 10.56
C ASP A 43 -8.33 -0.70 10.12
N LEU A 44 -7.76 -0.39 8.95
CA LEU A 44 -7.85 0.93 8.30
C LEU A 44 -8.79 0.93 7.09
N GLY A 45 -9.45 -0.19 6.81
CA GLY A 45 -10.18 -0.39 5.56
C GLY A 45 -9.25 -0.53 4.35
N PRO A 46 -9.75 -0.27 3.12
CA PRO A 46 -9.04 -0.55 1.87
C PRO A 46 -8.01 0.53 1.49
N VAL A 47 -7.08 0.87 2.38
CA VAL A 47 -6.05 1.89 2.12
C VAL A 47 -4.91 1.37 1.23
N TYR A 48 -3.88 2.20 1.01
CA TYR A 48 -2.76 2.03 0.07
C TYR A 48 -2.35 0.59 -0.24
N GLY A 49 -2.04 -0.23 0.77
CA GLY A 49 -1.60 -1.62 0.58
C GLY A 49 -2.60 -2.45 -0.23
N LYS A 50 -3.90 -2.38 0.11
CA LYS A 50 -4.96 -3.05 -0.67
C LYS A 50 -4.97 -2.52 -2.10
N GLN A 51 -4.97 -1.21 -2.32
CA GLN A 51 -5.03 -0.66 -3.68
C GLN A 51 -3.80 -1.01 -4.52
N TRP A 52 -2.61 -1.05 -3.92
CA TRP A 52 -1.36 -1.33 -4.63
C TRP A 52 -1.24 -2.79 -5.07
N ARG A 53 -1.66 -3.73 -4.21
CA ARG A 53 -1.45 -5.17 -4.42
C ARG A 53 -2.71 -5.93 -4.82
N LYS A 54 -3.88 -5.42 -4.47
CA LYS A 54 -5.18 -6.09 -4.54
C LYS A 54 -6.31 -5.12 -4.93
N TRP A 55 -6.14 -4.34 -6.01
CA TRP A 55 -7.20 -3.47 -6.51
C TRP A 55 -8.35 -4.32 -7.05
N GLU A 56 -9.54 -4.20 -6.47
CA GLU A 56 -10.74 -4.92 -6.89
C GLU A 56 -11.45 -4.15 -8.02
N THR A 57 -11.73 -4.85 -9.12
CA THR A 57 -12.52 -4.32 -10.24
C THR A 57 -14.01 -4.58 -10.03
N THR A 58 -14.86 -3.88 -10.77
CA THR A 58 -16.32 -4.09 -10.73
C THR A 58 -16.75 -5.50 -11.11
N ASP A 59 -15.92 -6.19 -11.91
CA ASP A 59 -16.20 -7.53 -12.41
C ASP A 59 -15.67 -8.63 -11.46
N GLY A 60 -15.06 -8.23 -10.34
CA GLY A 60 -14.53 -9.14 -9.31
C GLY A 60 -13.06 -9.56 -9.51
N ASP A 61 -12.42 -9.12 -10.60
CA ASP A 61 -10.99 -9.34 -10.81
C ASP A 61 -10.13 -8.50 -9.86
N VAL A 62 -8.93 -8.99 -9.55
CA VAL A 62 -7.95 -8.35 -8.68
C VAL A 62 -6.70 -7.96 -9.47
N VAL A 63 -6.28 -6.69 -9.35
CA VAL A 63 -5.12 -6.13 -10.07
C VAL A 63 -3.98 -5.81 -9.09
N ASP A 64 -2.82 -6.45 -9.28
CA ASP A 64 -1.56 -6.12 -8.59
C ASP A 64 -0.78 -5.07 -9.39
N GLN A 65 -0.96 -3.79 -9.03
CA GLN A 65 -0.36 -2.66 -9.74
C GLN A 65 1.16 -2.61 -9.57
N ILE A 66 1.69 -3.01 -8.42
CA ILE A 66 3.15 -3.03 -8.18
C ILE A 66 3.82 -4.05 -9.10
N ASN A 67 3.28 -5.26 -9.16
CA ASN A 67 3.85 -6.29 -10.03
C ASN A 67 3.76 -5.87 -11.51
N ASN A 68 2.63 -5.29 -11.92
CA ASN A 68 2.45 -4.77 -13.28
C ASN A 68 3.48 -3.67 -13.62
N ALA A 69 3.71 -2.72 -12.70
CA ALA A 69 4.70 -1.67 -12.89
C ALA A 69 6.12 -2.24 -13.02
N VAL A 70 6.50 -3.17 -12.13
CA VAL A 70 7.81 -3.85 -12.18
C VAL A 70 8.01 -4.59 -13.49
N GLU A 71 7.00 -5.32 -13.96
CA GLU A 71 7.07 -6.05 -15.23
C GLU A 71 7.15 -5.11 -16.44
N MET A 72 6.43 -3.99 -16.41
CA MET A 72 6.54 -2.95 -17.44
C MET A 72 7.92 -2.30 -17.45
N ILE A 73 8.52 -2.01 -16.30
CA ILE A 73 9.89 -1.47 -16.23
C ILE A 73 10.88 -2.45 -16.88
N LYS A 74 10.75 -3.75 -16.60
CA LYS A 74 11.63 -4.78 -17.16
C LYS A 74 11.45 -4.97 -18.67
N LYS A 75 10.20 -4.98 -19.16
CA LYS A 75 9.86 -5.40 -20.53
C LYS A 75 9.62 -4.25 -21.50
N ASN A 76 9.18 -3.09 -21.01
CA ASN A 76 8.85 -1.90 -21.79
C ASN A 76 9.15 -0.61 -20.98
N PRO A 77 10.43 -0.32 -20.69
CA PRO A 77 10.81 0.79 -19.81
C PRO A 77 10.42 2.18 -20.34
N ASN A 78 10.19 2.31 -21.66
CA ASN A 78 9.77 3.57 -22.28
C ASN A 78 8.25 3.79 -22.24
N SER A 79 7.51 2.85 -21.63
CA SER A 79 6.08 3.01 -21.42
C SER A 79 5.80 4.27 -20.61
N ARG A 80 4.92 5.12 -21.14
CA ARG A 80 4.44 6.35 -20.47
C ARG A 80 3.28 6.06 -19.52
N ARG A 81 3.04 4.79 -19.20
CA ARG A 81 1.88 4.29 -18.43
C ARG A 81 2.29 3.38 -17.27
N ILE A 82 3.54 3.49 -16.81
CA ILE A 82 3.99 2.82 -15.59
C ILE A 82 3.44 3.63 -14.42
N ILE A 83 2.22 3.28 -13.98
CA ILE A 83 1.44 4.04 -12.99
C ILE A 83 0.93 3.08 -11.92
N VAL A 84 0.90 3.58 -10.69
CA VAL A 84 0.23 2.96 -9.55
C VAL A 84 -0.68 4.03 -8.94
N SER A 85 -1.97 3.74 -8.79
CA SER A 85 -2.94 4.65 -8.15
C SER A 85 -3.47 4.03 -6.87
N ALA A 86 -3.53 4.84 -5.80
CA ALA A 86 -4.26 4.49 -4.58
C ALA A 86 -5.67 5.11 -4.54
N TRP A 87 -6.04 5.89 -5.56
CA TRP A 87 -7.32 6.60 -5.59
C TRP A 87 -8.41 5.75 -6.25
N ASN A 88 -8.99 4.83 -5.48
CA ASN A 88 -10.12 4.01 -5.91
C ASN A 88 -11.44 4.66 -5.49
N VAL A 89 -12.11 5.33 -6.44
CA VAL A 89 -13.31 6.14 -6.19
C VAL A 89 -14.45 5.34 -5.55
N GLY A 90 -14.57 4.04 -5.84
CA GLY A 90 -15.62 3.18 -5.29
C GLY A 90 -15.37 2.72 -3.85
N GLU A 91 -14.17 2.93 -3.31
CA GLU A 91 -13.73 2.46 -1.98
C GLU A 91 -13.32 3.60 -1.05
N LEU A 92 -13.75 4.84 -1.35
CA LEU A 92 -13.53 6.04 -0.51
C LEU A 92 -14.51 6.14 0.67
#